data_AF-A0A2V9IY04-F1
#
_entry.id   AF-A0A2V9IY04-F1
#
_cell.length_a   1.000
_cell.length_b   1.000
_cell.length_c   1.000
_cell.angle_alpha   90.00
_cell.angle_beta   90.00
_cell.angle_gamma   90.00
#
_symmetry.space_group_name_H-M   'P 1'
#
loop_
_entity.id
_entity.type
_entity.pdbx_description
1 polymer ?
#
loop_
_entity_poly.entity_id
_entity_poly.type
_entity_poly.pdbx_seq_one_letter_code
_entity_poly.pdbx_strand_id
1 'polypeptide(L)'
;RDPEFPVILGGWHPSLLPTQTLAAEYVDVVVRGQGEDAMLEVARRLQERAPLDDVRGIGFKRDGTLHFTPERPLKSLELLPPKAYHLADFDSYQRVCGRRWAMYTSSLACPYNCAYCTNAGVYGRKWNALPVEQV
;
A
#
# COMPACT_ATOMS: atom_id res chain seq x y z
N ARG A 1 7.04 -0.92 -22.09
CA ARG A 1 6.85 0.07 -21.01
C ARG A 1 6.17 1.29 -21.62
N ASP A 2 4.96 1.63 -21.18
CA ASP A 2 4.22 2.78 -21.69
C ASP A 2 4.32 3.93 -20.69
N PRO A 3 5.04 5.03 -21.00
CA PRO A 3 5.13 6.18 -20.10
C PRO A 3 3.78 6.84 -19.80
N GLU A 4 2.76 6.63 -20.64
CA GLU A 4 1.42 7.16 -20.43
C GLU A 4 0.58 6.29 -19.48
N PHE A 5 0.98 5.04 -19.26
CA PHE A 5 0.27 4.10 -18.39
C PHE A 5 1.22 3.40 -17.40
N PRO A 6 1.70 4.12 -16.36
CA PRO A 6 2.59 3.55 -15.36
C PRO A 6 1.88 2.50 -14.50
N VAL A 7 2.52 1.35 -14.33
CA VAL A 7 2.05 0.22 -13.52
C VAL A 7 2.68 0.29 -12.13
N ILE A 8 1.84 0.54 -11.14
CA ILE A 8 2.24 0.63 -9.73
C ILE A 8 1.64 -0.55 -8.96
N LEU A 9 2.47 -1.30 -8.25
CA LEU A 9 2.03 -2.41 -7.39
C LEU A 9 2.25 -2.10 -5.92
N GLY A 10 1.24 -2.37 -5.09
CA GLY A 10 1.32 -2.24 -3.64
C GLY A 10 0.71 -3.45 -2.92
N GLY A 11 0.78 -3.44 -1.59
CA GLY A 11 0.22 -4.49 -0.75
C GLY A 11 1.26 -5.51 -0.29
N TRP A 12 0.78 -6.70 0.08
CA TRP A 12 1.58 -7.71 0.78
C TRP A 12 2.79 -8.20 -0.02
N HIS A 13 2.57 -8.68 -1.25
CA HIS A 13 3.65 -9.24 -2.06
C HIS A 13 4.71 -8.19 -2.45
N PRO A 14 4.35 -6.98 -2.94
CA PRO A 14 5.35 -5.93 -3.23
C PRO A 14 6.10 -5.44 -1.99
N SER A 15 5.50 -5.54 -0.80
CA SER A 15 6.17 -5.18 0.45
C SER A 15 7.18 -6.23 0.91
N LEU A 16 6.85 -7.51 0.79
CA LEU A 16 7.70 -8.62 1.25
C LEU A 16 8.80 -8.98 0.25
N LEU A 17 8.51 -8.85 -1.05
CA LEU A 17 9.39 -9.23 -2.14
C LEU A 17 9.55 -8.06 -3.15
N PRO A 18 10.01 -6.89 -2.69
CA PRO A 18 10.02 -5.67 -3.50
C PRO A 18 10.96 -5.78 -4.69
N THR A 19 12.14 -6.35 -4.52
CA THR A 19 13.11 -6.55 -5.62
C THR A 19 12.57 -7.49 -6.68
N GLN A 20 11.99 -8.63 -6.28
CA GLN A 20 11.39 -9.58 -7.23
C GLN A 20 10.22 -8.96 -7.97
N THR A 21 9.33 -8.27 -7.25
CA THR A 21 8.15 -7.61 -7.84
C THR A 21 8.58 -6.53 -8.83
N LEU A 22 9.51 -5.67 -8.42
CA LEU A 22 9.97 -4.56 -9.26
C LEU A 22 10.82 -5.05 -10.44
N ALA A 23 11.50 -6.20 -10.36
CA ALA A 23 12.26 -6.75 -11.47
C ALA A 23 11.38 -7.13 -12.68
N ALA A 24 10.09 -7.44 -12.47
CA ALA A 24 9.18 -7.77 -13.55
C ALA A 24 9.07 -6.62 -14.57
N GLU A 25 9.24 -6.91 -15.86
CA GLU A 25 9.40 -5.89 -16.92
C GLU A 25 8.27 -4.85 -16.93
N TYR A 26 7.05 -5.31 -16.70
CA TYR A 26 5.82 -4.52 -16.73
C TYR A 26 5.53 -3.74 -15.44
N VAL A 27 6.35 -3.84 -14.39
CA VAL A 27 6.15 -3.10 -13.13
C VAL A 27 7.05 -1.87 -13.12
N ASP A 28 6.48 -0.71 -12.84
CA ASP A 28 7.21 0.57 -12.86
C ASP A 28 7.61 1.06 -11.50
N VAL A 29 6.71 0.92 -10.54
CA VAL A 29 6.87 1.34 -9.16
C VAL A 29 6.28 0.27 -8.24
N VAL A 30 6.94 0.01 -7.11
CA VAL A 30 6.40 -0.77 -6.00
C VAL A 30 6.22 0.12 -4.78
N VAL A 31 5.07 0.04 -4.13
CA VAL A 31 4.77 0.69 -2.85
C VAL A 31 4.88 -0.34 -1.74
N ARG A 32 5.68 -0.03 -0.71
CA ARG A 32 6.03 -0.95 0.38
C ARG A 32 5.44 -0.49 1.70
N GLY A 33 4.92 -1.43 2.48
CA GLY A 33 4.34 -1.18 3.80
C GLY A 33 2.95 -0.54 3.72
N GLN A 34 2.71 0.45 4.58
CA GLN A 34 1.48 1.24 4.56
C GLN A 34 1.51 2.21 3.37
N GLY A 35 0.58 2.00 2.42
CA GLY A 35 0.67 2.56 1.08
C GLY A 35 -0.11 3.85 0.86
N GLU A 36 -0.99 4.25 1.78
CA GLU A 36 -1.97 5.33 1.57
C GLU A 36 -1.30 6.65 1.12
N ASP A 37 -0.35 7.16 1.91
CA ASP A 37 0.32 8.41 1.58
C ASP A 37 1.36 8.21 0.45
N ALA A 38 2.06 7.07 0.42
CA ALA A 38 3.10 6.80 -0.57
C ALA A 38 2.54 6.65 -1.99
N MET A 39 1.44 5.92 -2.13
CA MET A 39 0.71 5.74 -3.39
C MET A 39 0.18 7.08 -3.91
N LEU A 40 -0.42 7.89 -3.01
CA LEU A 40 -0.90 9.22 -3.36
C LEU A 40 0.23 10.12 -3.87
N GLU A 41 1.37 10.11 -3.18
CA GLU A 41 2.53 10.90 -3.58
C GLU A 41 3.10 10.43 -4.93
N VAL A 42 3.25 9.12 -5.15
CA VAL A 42 3.66 8.56 -6.45
C VAL A 42 2.71 9.02 -7.56
N ALA A 43 1.40 8.88 -7.36
CA ALA A 43 0.40 9.27 -8.36
C ALA A 43 0.53 10.76 -8.74
N ARG A 44 0.70 11.64 -7.75
CA ARG A 44 0.91 13.08 -7.98
C ARG A 44 2.20 13.36 -8.74
N ARG A 45 3.32 12.75 -8.32
CA ARG A 45 4.62 12.94 -8.99
C ARG A 45 4.58 12.49 -10.44
N LEU A 46 3.93 11.35 -10.73
CA LEU A 46 3.79 10.87 -12.10
C LEU A 46 2.91 11.80 -12.94
N GLN A 47 1.81 12.31 -12.38
CA GLN A 47 0.96 13.30 -13.05
C GLN A 47 1.73 14.59 -13.37
N GLU A 48 2.59 15.04 -12.46
CA GLU A 48 3.41 16.25 -12.60
C GLU A 48 4.72 16.02 -13.39
N ARG A 49 5.01 14.77 -13.80
CA ARG A 49 6.30 14.34 -14.38
C ARG A 49 7.51 14.72 -13.50
N ALA A 50 7.33 14.68 -12.19
CA ALA A 50 8.35 14.99 -11.19
C ALA A 50 9.15 13.74 -10.78
N PRO A 51 10.39 13.90 -10.29
CA PRO A 51 11.18 12.79 -9.78
C PRO A 51 10.56 12.09 -8.56
N LEU A 52 10.95 10.82 -8.35
CA LEU A 52 10.45 9.95 -7.27
C LEU A 52 11.45 9.75 -6.12
N ASP A 53 12.65 10.33 -6.22
CA ASP A 53 13.81 10.02 -5.36
C ASP A 53 13.59 10.25 -3.87
N ASP A 54 12.73 11.21 -3.53
CA ASP A 54 12.41 11.64 -2.16
C ASP A 54 11.09 11.03 -1.64
N VAL A 55 10.34 10.31 -2.48
CA VAL A 55 9.11 9.65 -2.06
C VAL A 55 9.46 8.45 -1.18
N ARG A 56 9.20 8.53 0.13
CA ARG A 56 9.51 7.44 1.06
C ARG A 56 8.58 6.23 0.88
N GLY A 57 9.14 5.03 1.01
CA GLY A 57 8.40 3.77 1.05
C GLY A 57 8.18 3.11 -0.31
N ILE A 58 8.98 3.45 -1.33
CA ILE A 58 8.78 2.92 -2.69
C ILE A 58 10.04 2.29 -3.26
N GLY A 59 9.88 1.56 -4.36
CA GLY A 59 10.95 1.26 -5.30
C GLY A 59 10.50 1.58 -6.72
N PHE A 60 11.42 1.99 -7.59
CA PHE A 60 11.13 2.34 -8.98
C PHE A 60 12.31 2.01 -9.89
N LYS A 61 12.09 1.97 -11.20
CA LYS A 61 13.17 1.78 -12.18
C LYS A 61 13.60 3.09 -12.82
N ARG A 62 14.90 3.33 -12.91
CA ARG A 62 15.52 4.39 -13.71
C ARG A 62 16.65 3.78 -14.51
N ASP A 63 16.65 4.00 -15.83
CA ASP A 63 17.69 3.52 -16.74
C ASP A 63 18.00 2.01 -16.58
N GLY A 64 16.95 1.20 -16.41
CA GLY A 64 17.05 -0.25 -16.19
C GLY A 64 17.51 -0.67 -14.79
N THR A 65 17.89 0.27 -13.93
CA THR A 65 18.34 0.01 -12.56
C THR A 65 17.19 0.13 -11.57
N LEU A 66 17.17 -0.76 -10.56
CA LEU A 66 16.18 -0.74 -9.48
C LEU A 66 16.64 0.21 -8.38
N HIS A 67 15.81 1.18 -8.03
CA HIS A 67 16.05 2.13 -6.95
C HIS A 67 15.03 1.92 -5.84
N PHE A 68 15.47 2.00 -4.58
CA PHE A 68 14.62 1.90 -3.40
C PHE A 68 14.87 3.09 -2.49
N THR A 69 13.80 3.79 -2.12
CA THR A 69 13.88 4.90 -1.18
C THR A 69 13.82 4.40 0.27
N PRO A 70 14.14 5.22 1.29
CA PRO A 70 13.97 4.81 2.68
C PRO A 70 12.51 4.44 3.01
N GLU A 71 12.32 3.52 3.95
CA GLU A 71 11.00 3.11 4.41
C GLU A 71 10.18 4.30 4.93
N ARG A 72 8.86 4.25 4.74
CA ARG A 72 7.91 5.20 5.32
C ARG A 72 7.43 4.64 6.67
N PRO A 73 7.54 5.38 7.79
CA PRO A 73 7.00 4.95 9.06
C PRO A 73 5.47 4.78 8.98
N LEU A 74 4.95 3.81 9.73
CA LEU A 74 3.51 3.70 9.94
C LEU A 74 2.94 5.00 10.50
N LYS A 75 1.90 5.50 9.83
CA LYS A 75 1.02 6.58 10.25
C LYS A 75 -0.18 6.01 11.00
N SER A 76 -0.57 6.69 12.08
CA SER A 76 -1.76 6.33 12.86
C SER A 76 -2.99 6.25 11.96
N LEU A 77 -3.82 5.22 12.15
CA LEU A 77 -5.09 5.09 11.44
C LEU A 77 -6.04 6.25 11.73
N GLU A 78 -5.98 6.82 12.95
CA GLU A 78 -6.75 8.00 13.36
C GLU A 78 -6.50 9.22 12.46
N LEU A 79 -5.28 9.34 11.92
CA LEU A 79 -4.87 10.46 11.06
C LEU A 79 -5.15 10.22 9.57
N LEU A 80 -5.71 9.06 9.23
CA LEU A 80 -6.11 8.75 7.85
C LEU A 80 -7.54 9.21 7.59
N PRO A 81 -7.87 9.56 6.34
CA PRO A 81 -9.25 9.87 5.99
C PRO A 81 -10.16 8.65 6.25
N PRO A 82 -11.46 8.89 6.48
CA PRO A 82 -12.43 7.81 6.62
C PRO A 82 -12.40 6.92 5.37
N LYS A 83 -12.64 5.63 5.56
CA LYS A 83 -12.70 4.68 4.44
C LYS A 83 -13.78 5.14 3.45
N ALA A 84 -13.44 5.13 2.16
CA ALA A 84 -14.32 5.62 1.11
C ALA A 84 -15.45 4.62 0.77
N TYR A 85 -16.18 4.13 1.78
CA TYR A 85 -17.30 3.19 1.61
C TYR A 85 -18.42 3.74 0.72
N HIS A 86 -18.54 5.07 0.63
CA HIS A 86 -19.47 5.73 -0.29
C HIS A 86 -19.15 5.48 -1.78
N LEU A 87 -17.93 5.01 -2.11
CA LEU A 87 -17.55 4.63 -3.48
C LEU A 87 -17.77 3.13 -3.77
N ALA A 88 -18.15 2.33 -2.78
CA ALA A 88 -18.28 0.87 -2.93
C ALA A 88 -19.69 0.45 -3.37
N ASP A 89 -19.79 -0.38 -4.41
CA ASP A 89 -21.04 -1.04 -4.80
C ASP A 89 -21.25 -2.30 -3.94
N PHE A 90 -21.81 -2.15 -2.73
CA PHE A 90 -22.09 -3.27 -1.82
C PHE A 90 -23.05 -4.33 -2.39
N ASP A 91 -23.90 -3.93 -3.33
CA ASP A 91 -24.86 -4.84 -3.93
C ASP A 91 -24.15 -5.77 -4.92
N SER A 92 -23.08 -5.31 -5.58
CA SER A 92 -22.22 -6.19 -6.39
C SER A 92 -21.61 -7.33 -5.59
N TYR A 93 -21.13 -7.05 -4.37
CA TYR A 93 -20.59 -8.10 -3.49
C TYR A 93 -21.68 -9.10 -3.12
N GLN A 94 -22.89 -8.64 -2.78
CA GLN A 94 -24.02 -9.54 -2.49
C GLN A 94 -24.40 -10.41 -3.68
N ARG A 95 -24.42 -9.86 -4.90
CA ARG A 95 -24.71 -10.62 -6.13
C ARG A 95 -23.73 -11.79 -6.33
N VAL A 96 -22.46 -11.61 -5.93
CA VAL A 96 -21.42 -12.64 -6.09
C VAL A 96 -21.43 -13.67 -4.96
N CYS A 97 -21.61 -13.25 -3.70
CA CYS A 97 -21.44 -14.13 -2.54
C CYS A 97 -22.73 -14.47 -1.77
N GLY A 98 -23.88 -13.95 -2.20
CA GLY A 98 -25.19 -14.17 -1.57
C GLY A 98 -25.44 -13.41 -0.27
N ARG A 99 -24.48 -12.59 0.19
CA ARG A 99 -24.58 -11.80 1.42
C ARG A 99 -24.11 -10.38 1.21
N ARG A 100 -24.82 -9.40 1.79
CA ARG A 100 -24.32 -8.02 1.86
C ARG A 100 -23.33 -7.91 3.02
N TRP A 101 -22.08 -7.56 2.74
CA TRP A 101 -21.05 -7.39 3.76
C TRP A 101 -19.95 -6.43 3.28
N ALA A 102 -19.17 -5.92 4.23
CA ALA A 102 -18.00 -5.08 3.98
C ALA A 102 -16.86 -5.53 4.90
N MET A 103 -15.62 -5.41 4.43
CA MET A 103 -14.48 -5.49 5.36
C MET A 103 -14.36 -4.18 6.13
N TYR A 104 -14.30 -4.31 7.45
CA TYR A 104 -14.01 -3.24 8.37
C TYR A 104 -12.66 -3.49 9.04
N THR A 105 -11.87 -2.43 9.22
CA THR A 105 -10.53 -2.51 9.80
C THR A 105 -10.45 -1.53 10.96
N SER A 106 -10.74 -2.02 12.17
CA SER A 106 -10.59 -1.26 13.41
C SER A 106 -9.13 -1.12 13.84
N SER A 107 -8.27 -2.05 13.43
CA SER A 107 -6.83 -1.98 13.65
C SER A 107 -6.02 -2.63 12.53
N LEU A 108 -4.76 -2.23 12.44
CA LEU A 108 -3.75 -2.65 11.49
C LEU A 108 -2.45 -2.98 12.23
N ALA A 109 -1.63 -3.85 11.63
CA ALA A 109 -0.39 -4.38 12.19
C ALA A 109 -0.61 -5.29 13.41
N CYS A 110 0.46 -5.93 13.88
CA CYS A 110 0.43 -6.82 15.04
C CYS A 110 1.76 -6.72 15.82
N PRO A 111 1.73 -6.55 17.16
CA PRO A 111 2.95 -6.45 17.96
C PRO A 111 3.63 -7.80 18.20
N TYR A 112 2.96 -8.92 17.91
CA TYR A 112 3.49 -10.26 18.14
C TYR A 112 4.54 -10.68 17.10
N ASN A 113 5.36 -11.67 17.48
CA ASN A 113 6.45 -12.21 16.67
C ASN A 113 6.28 -13.70 16.38
N CYS A 114 5.13 -14.09 15.83
CA CYS A 114 4.87 -15.48 15.45
C CYS A 114 5.80 -15.88 14.30
N ALA A 115 6.53 -17.00 14.44
CA ALA A 115 7.56 -17.43 13.50
C ALA A 115 7.06 -17.64 12.04
N TYR A 116 5.76 -17.88 11.87
CA TYR A 116 5.14 -18.11 10.55
C TYR A 116 4.55 -16.83 9.92
N CYS A 117 4.50 -15.71 10.65
CA CYS A 117 3.69 -14.56 10.26
C CYS A 117 4.50 -13.52 9.47
N THR A 118 4.01 -13.13 8.30
CA THR A 118 4.62 -12.11 7.44
C THR A 118 4.30 -10.68 7.86
N ASN A 119 3.39 -10.48 8.82
CA ASN A 119 2.91 -9.16 9.23
C ASN A 119 4.05 -8.25 9.72
N ALA A 120 5.03 -8.84 10.41
CA ALA A 120 6.22 -8.13 10.86
C ALA A 120 7.07 -7.57 9.69
N GLY A 121 7.08 -8.25 8.54
CA GLY A 121 7.80 -7.82 7.34
C GLY A 121 7.12 -6.68 6.59
N VAL A 122 5.82 -6.44 6.79
CA VAL A 122 5.07 -5.37 6.11
C VAL A 122 4.89 -4.14 6.98
N TYR A 123 4.49 -4.32 8.23
CA TYR A 123 4.10 -3.22 9.10
C TYR A 123 5.06 -3.00 10.28
N GLY A 124 6.04 -3.89 10.44
CA GLY A 124 6.83 -3.96 11.67
C GLY A 124 5.98 -4.48 12.83
N ARG A 125 6.63 -4.97 13.89
CA ARG A 125 5.98 -5.48 15.11
C ARG A 125 5.35 -4.33 15.91
N LYS A 126 4.28 -3.76 15.38
CA LYS A 126 3.61 -2.54 15.84
C LYS A 126 2.11 -2.82 16.00
N TRP A 127 1.43 -1.95 16.74
CA TRP A 127 -0.02 -1.92 16.82
C TRP A 127 -0.51 -0.55 16.37
N ASN A 128 -1.54 -0.52 15.52
CA ASN A 128 -2.11 0.71 15.01
C ASN A 128 -3.63 0.56 14.94
N ALA A 129 -4.36 1.20 15.84
CA ALA A 129 -5.81 1.05 15.95
C ALA A 129 -6.51 2.41 15.81
N LEU A 130 -7.76 2.36 15.37
CA LEU A 130 -8.68 3.49 15.48
C LEU A 130 -9.03 3.72 16.97
N PRO A 131 -9.28 4.98 17.36
CA PRO A 131 -9.84 5.27 18.68
C PRO A 131 -11.27 4.72 18.77
N VAL A 132 -11.75 4.49 20.00
CA VAL A 132 -13.05 3.85 20.25
C VAL A 132 -14.20 4.64 19.62
N GLU A 133 -14.09 5.96 19.60
CA GLU A 133 -15.08 6.88 19.06
C GLU A 133 -15.21 6.80 17.52
N GLN A 134 -14.22 6.18 16.85
CA GLN A 134 -14.20 5.97 15.40
C GLN A 134 -14.50 4.50 15.01
N VAL A 135 -14.80 3.63 15.97
CA VAL A 135 -15.17 2.21 15.75
C VAL A 135 -16.67 2.02 15.92
#